data_AF-A0A533MLX0-F1
#
_entry.id   AF-A0A533MLX0-F1
#
_cell.length_a   1.000
_cell.length_b   1.000
_cell.length_c   1.000
_cell.angle_alpha   90.00
_cell.angle_beta   90.00
_cell.angle_gamma   90.00
#
_symmetry.space_group_name_H-M   'P 1'
#
loop_
_entity.id
_entity.type
_entity.pdbx_description
1 polymer ?
#
loop_
_entity_poly.entity_id
_entity_poly.type
_entity_poly.pdbx_seq_one_letter_code
_entity_poly.pdbx_strand_id
1 'polypeptide(L)'
;TWDDTDVIAQLFIDRMGNAYGQDVWGKSAADLFEMNLADVEVTMHSRSSNLYGVIDNDDFFQYLGGLNLAVTYASGGYTPDSYVTNLREVGDEGIQTLGDFISDELYARYFNPEWIEGMQNHGYAGAREMKDFVENLWGLQVTNPELIPDWVWDRVYETYINNPEMSEWLKQSENSFAYQSMIARMLEVNRKVDANGDPYWDADEETINTLVSEYAESVAENGAACCHHTCGNPLLDEYIQGMMSVPGIVSEEIADKYRKTMAEVKKRETPADTTVTEEKNSNWRRYQDKQSGSGNETIDARSGFGTNVDQAPEAAEGGEGENKEESDYVEGYEMQDEIDPESEDTGSFSFSGSDILGLVIVILIVGAIYIGFRRRSS
;
A
#
# COMPACT_ATOMS: atom_id res chain seq x y z
N THR A 1 -1.43 9.33 -12.47
CA THR A 1 -0.95 10.53 -11.75
C THR A 1 -1.94 11.66 -11.96
N TRP A 2 -1.93 12.66 -11.09
CA TRP A 2 -2.83 13.81 -11.15
C TRP A 2 -2.02 15.07 -10.79
N ASP A 3 -2.37 16.19 -11.43
CA ASP A 3 -1.84 17.52 -11.13
C ASP A 3 -2.94 18.48 -10.64
N ASP A 4 -4.20 18.09 -10.81
CA ASP A 4 -5.40 18.82 -10.39
C ASP A 4 -6.33 17.87 -9.62
N THR A 5 -6.79 18.28 -8.45
CA THR A 5 -7.70 17.50 -7.60
C THR A 5 -9.10 17.41 -8.19
N ASP A 6 -9.49 18.29 -9.12
CA ASP A 6 -10.77 18.21 -9.84
C ASP A 6 -10.91 16.89 -10.62
N VAL A 7 -9.80 16.34 -11.12
CA VAL A 7 -9.79 15.02 -11.80
C VAL A 7 -10.16 13.91 -10.82
N ILE A 8 -9.75 14.03 -9.55
CA ILE A 8 -10.09 13.07 -8.49
C ILE A 8 -11.56 13.25 -8.08
N ALA A 9 -12.02 14.49 -7.94
CA ALA A 9 -13.41 14.81 -7.64
C ALA A 9 -14.39 14.23 -8.68
N GLN A 10 -14.11 14.44 -9.97
CA GLN A 10 -14.92 13.91 -11.05
C GLN A 10 -14.90 12.38 -11.08
N LEU A 11 -13.73 11.76 -10.85
CA LEU A 11 -13.62 10.30 -10.75
C LEU A 11 -14.49 9.76 -9.60
N PHE A 12 -14.51 10.45 -8.46
CA PHE A 12 -15.35 10.07 -7.33
C PHE A 12 -16.84 10.18 -7.69
N ILE A 13 -17.27 11.30 -8.28
CA ILE A 13 -18.66 11.50 -8.72
C ILE A 13 -19.08 10.40 -9.71
N ASP A 14 -18.24 10.07 -10.68
CA ASP A 14 -18.52 9.06 -11.70
C ASP A 14 -18.65 7.64 -11.11
N ARG A 15 -17.82 7.32 -10.11
CA ARG A 15 -17.80 5.99 -9.45
C ARG A 15 -18.90 5.85 -8.39
N MET A 16 -19.15 6.91 -7.62
CA MET A 16 -20.05 6.89 -6.46
C MET A 16 -21.45 7.36 -6.79
N GLY A 17 -21.66 8.03 -7.93
CA GLY A 17 -22.95 8.55 -8.41
C GLY A 17 -23.89 7.46 -8.92
N ASN A 18 -24.20 6.46 -8.09
CA ASN A 18 -25.16 5.40 -8.37
C ASN A 18 -26.30 5.45 -7.35
N ALA A 19 -27.52 5.70 -7.82
CA ALA A 19 -28.69 5.84 -6.98
C ALA A 19 -29.28 4.47 -6.57
N TYR A 20 -29.68 4.39 -5.30
CA TYR A 20 -30.43 3.28 -4.70
C TYR A 20 -31.65 3.83 -3.96
N GLY A 21 -32.75 3.10 -3.95
CA GLY A 21 -33.99 3.49 -3.29
C GLY A 21 -35.10 2.46 -3.49
N GLN A 22 -36.31 2.78 -3.03
CA GLN A 22 -37.46 1.85 -3.06
C GLN A 22 -37.71 1.25 -4.46
N ASP A 23 -37.57 2.06 -5.52
CA ASP A 23 -37.78 1.65 -6.91
C ASP A 23 -36.53 1.85 -7.81
N VAL A 24 -35.35 1.99 -7.19
CA VAL A 24 -34.09 2.29 -7.90
C VAL A 24 -32.98 1.39 -7.36
N TRP A 25 -32.26 0.71 -8.25
CA TRP A 25 -31.20 -0.23 -7.87
C TRP A 25 -29.95 -0.02 -8.72
N GLY A 26 -28.96 0.68 -8.17
CA GLY A 26 -27.67 0.91 -8.81
C GLY A 26 -27.76 1.65 -10.15
N LYS A 27 -28.69 2.60 -10.29
CA LYS A 27 -28.79 3.39 -11.52
C LYS A 27 -27.78 4.53 -11.48
N SER A 28 -26.94 4.64 -12.50
CA SER A 28 -26.04 5.79 -12.66
C SER A 28 -26.85 7.09 -12.67
N ALA A 29 -26.41 8.03 -11.82
CA ALA A 29 -27.05 9.30 -11.52
C ALA A 29 -26.01 10.36 -11.14
N ALA A 30 -24.84 10.35 -11.82
CA ALA A 30 -23.71 11.24 -11.55
C ALA A 30 -24.13 12.73 -11.52
N ASP A 31 -24.83 13.21 -12.54
CA ASP A 31 -25.32 14.60 -12.59
C ASP A 31 -26.19 14.96 -11.37
N LEU A 32 -27.06 14.04 -10.93
CA LEU A 32 -27.91 14.27 -9.76
C LEU A 32 -27.10 14.24 -8.46
N PHE A 33 -26.10 13.37 -8.39
CA PHE A 33 -25.20 13.31 -7.24
C PHE A 33 -24.43 14.61 -7.11
N GLU A 34 -23.80 15.10 -8.18
CA GLU A 34 -23.10 16.40 -8.22
C GLU A 34 -24.01 17.56 -7.81
N MET A 35 -25.24 17.64 -8.37
CA MET A 35 -26.21 18.67 -7.97
C MET A 35 -26.55 18.64 -6.48
N ASN A 36 -26.61 17.46 -5.85
CA ASN A 36 -26.89 17.33 -4.42
C ASN A 36 -25.69 17.70 -3.55
N LEU A 37 -24.46 17.63 -4.08
CA LEU A 37 -23.24 17.97 -3.34
C LEU A 37 -22.99 19.48 -3.28
N ALA A 38 -23.56 20.27 -4.20
CA ALA A 38 -23.28 21.71 -4.33
C ALA A 38 -23.61 22.54 -3.07
N ASP A 39 -24.60 22.11 -2.27
CA ASP A 39 -25.03 22.79 -1.05
C ASP A 39 -24.59 22.05 0.25
N VAL A 40 -23.67 21.09 0.15
CA VAL A 40 -23.16 20.35 1.32
C VAL A 40 -22.15 21.20 2.09
N GLU A 41 -22.46 21.50 3.35
CA GLU A 41 -21.58 22.25 4.24
C GLU A 41 -20.72 21.34 5.14
N VAL A 42 -21.21 20.13 5.40
CA VAL A 42 -20.63 19.20 6.38
C VAL A 42 -20.54 17.80 5.80
N THR A 43 -19.37 17.17 5.96
CA THR A 43 -19.17 15.74 5.69
C THR A 43 -18.87 15.01 6.99
N MET A 44 -19.27 13.73 7.06
CA MET A 44 -19.05 12.93 8.25
C MET A 44 -18.82 11.47 7.92
N HIS A 45 -18.00 10.81 8.73
CA HIS A 45 -17.82 9.37 8.72
C HIS A 45 -17.79 8.84 10.16
N SER A 46 -18.17 7.59 10.38
CA SER A 46 -18.08 6.95 11.70
C SER A 46 -16.77 6.18 11.90
N ARG A 47 -16.39 6.03 13.16
CA ARG A 47 -15.31 5.13 13.61
C ARG A 47 -15.72 4.42 14.89
N SER A 48 -15.79 3.09 14.84
CA SER A 48 -16.19 2.23 15.97
C SER A 48 -15.10 1.22 16.38
N SER A 49 -13.89 1.36 15.83
CA SER A 49 -12.76 0.45 16.06
C SER A 49 -11.69 1.12 16.92
N ASN A 50 -11.18 0.39 17.91
CA ASN A 50 -9.94 0.74 18.61
C ASN A 50 -8.69 0.14 17.94
N LEU A 51 -8.88 -0.77 16.97
CA LEU A 51 -7.80 -1.47 16.27
C LEU A 51 -7.21 -0.65 15.14
N TYR A 52 -8.01 0.12 14.42
CA TYR A 52 -7.58 1.00 13.34
C TYR A 52 -8.33 2.33 13.38
N GLY A 53 -7.66 3.42 12.98
CA GLY A 53 -8.20 4.76 13.00
C GLY A 53 -8.60 5.29 11.62
N VAL A 54 -8.40 6.58 11.39
CA VAL A 54 -8.68 7.25 10.11
C VAL A 54 -7.45 7.35 9.20
N ILE A 55 -6.24 7.16 9.73
CA ILE A 55 -4.98 7.21 8.97
C ILE A 55 -4.43 5.80 8.71
N ASP A 56 -4.96 4.79 9.40
CA ASP A 56 -4.49 3.40 9.34
C ASP A 56 -4.67 2.75 7.96
N ASN A 57 -5.76 3.08 7.25
CA ASN A 57 -6.05 2.57 5.91
C ASN A 57 -6.49 3.66 4.93
N ASP A 58 -6.48 3.30 3.67
CA ASP A 58 -6.78 4.17 2.54
C ASP A 58 -8.28 4.44 2.37
N ASP A 59 -9.15 3.50 2.77
CA ASP A 59 -10.60 3.63 2.65
C ASP A 59 -11.11 4.95 3.23
N PHE A 60 -10.59 5.40 4.37
CA PHE A 60 -11.12 6.61 4.99
C PHE A 60 -11.00 7.84 4.10
N PHE A 61 -9.81 8.10 3.55
CA PHE A 61 -9.63 9.24 2.65
C PHE A 61 -10.25 8.96 1.28
N GLN A 62 -10.33 7.70 0.82
CA GLN A 62 -11.03 7.38 -0.43
C GLN A 62 -12.51 7.74 -0.35
N TYR A 63 -13.19 7.41 0.75
CA TYR A 63 -14.62 7.67 0.92
C TYR A 63 -14.91 9.09 1.43
N LEU A 64 -14.42 9.45 2.62
CA LEU A 64 -14.71 10.78 3.20
C LEU A 64 -13.94 11.87 2.47
N GLY A 65 -12.66 11.64 2.17
CA GLY A 65 -11.84 12.59 1.44
C GLY A 65 -12.27 12.75 -0.02
N GLY A 66 -12.57 11.66 -0.72
CA GLY A 66 -13.15 11.72 -2.06
C GLY A 66 -14.48 12.47 -2.10
N LEU A 67 -15.32 12.30 -1.07
CA LEU A 67 -16.54 13.09 -0.90
C LEU A 67 -16.22 14.58 -0.68
N ASN A 68 -15.21 14.92 0.13
CA ASN A 68 -14.78 16.31 0.33
C ASN A 68 -14.39 16.96 -1.01
N LEU A 69 -13.55 16.31 -1.81
CA LEU A 69 -13.17 16.83 -3.13
C LEU A 69 -14.38 16.98 -4.06
N ALA A 70 -15.31 16.03 -4.03
CA ALA A 70 -16.54 16.11 -4.83
C ALA A 70 -17.44 17.28 -4.40
N VAL A 71 -17.53 17.57 -3.10
CA VAL A 71 -18.24 18.76 -2.57
C VAL A 71 -17.52 20.04 -2.97
N THR A 72 -16.20 20.11 -2.81
CA THR A 72 -15.39 21.28 -3.23
C THR A 72 -15.59 21.58 -4.70
N TYR A 73 -15.54 20.56 -5.56
CA TYR A 73 -15.79 20.70 -6.98
C TYR A 73 -17.22 21.19 -7.29
N ALA A 74 -18.24 20.50 -6.76
CA ALA A 74 -19.64 20.81 -7.04
C ALA A 74 -20.11 22.17 -6.52
N SER A 75 -19.54 22.62 -5.40
CA SER A 75 -19.82 23.93 -4.79
C SER A 75 -19.06 25.09 -5.44
N GLY A 76 -18.09 24.81 -6.31
CA GLY A 76 -17.24 25.81 -6.94
C GLY A 76 -16.11 26.33 -6.03
N GLY A 77 -15.64 25.51 -5.09
CA GLY A 77 -14.44 25.76 -4.30
C GLY A 77 -14.63 25.78 -2.78
N TYR A 78 -15.82 25.46 -2.25
CA TYR A 78 -16.05 25.40 -0.81
C TYR A 78 -15.63 24.04 -0.24
N THR A 79 -14.63 24.03 0.64
CA THR A 79 -14.21 22.82 1.37
C THR A 79 -15.13 22.60 2.58
N PRO A 80 -15.79 21.43 2.70
CA PRO A 80 -16.74 21.18 3.79
C PRO A 80 -16.05 20.89 5.12
N ASP A 81 -16.71 21.28 6.22
CA ASP A 81 -16.30 20.89 7.56
C ASP A 81 -16.47 19.37 7.73
N SER A 82 -15.39 18.68 8.14
CA SER A 82 -15.37 17.22 8.26
C SER A 82 -15.41 16.77 9.71
N TYR A 83 -16.26 15.79 10.02
CA TYR A 83 -16.42 15.24 11.38
C TYR A 83 -16.29 13.71 11.43
N VAL A 84 -15.90 13.21 12.60
CA VAL A 84 -15.93 11.79 12.94
C VAL A 84 -16.98 11.54 14.01
N THR A 85 -17.92 10.64 13.75
CA THR A 85 -18.73 10.04 14.82
C THR A 85 -17.90 8.96 15.50
N ASN A 86 -17.32 9.29 16.66
CA ASN A 86 -16.49 8.41 17.47
C ASN A 86 -17.39 7.51 18.33
N LEU A 87 -17.42 6.23 17.97
CA LEU A 87 -18.21 5.15 18.57
C LEU A 87 -17.30 4.07 19.21
N ARG A 88 -16.04 4.43 19.51
CA ARG A 88 -15.02 3.48 19.98
C ARG A 88 -15.22 3.04 21.42
N GLU A 89 -15.88 3.86 22.23
CA GLU A 89 -16.14 3.60 23.64
C GLU A 89 -17.64 3.62 23.92
N VAL A 90 -18.13 2.52 24.51
CA VAL A 90 -19.55 2.37 24.85
C VAL A 90 -19.87 3.29 26.03
N GLY A 91 -20.84 4.19 25.86
CA GLY A 91 -21.23 5.16 26.86
C GLY A 91 -20.46 6.48 26.84
N ASP A 92 -19.48 6.63 25.94
CA ASP A 92 -18.76 7.88 25.65
C ASP A 92 -18.77 8.17 24.13
N GLU A 93 -19.88 7.85 23.46
CA GLU A 93 -20.05 8.13 22.04
C GLU A 93 -20.19 9.64 21.77
N GLY A 94 -19.48 10.15 20.76
CA GLY A 94 -19.46 11.59 20.47
C GLY A 94 -19.13 11.94 19.03
N ILE A 95 -19.35 13.20 18.67
CA ILE A 95 -18.92 13.78 17.39
C ILE A 95 -17.71 14.68 17.67
N GLN A 96 -16.65 14.50 16.90
CA GLN A 96 -15.42 15.29 16.97
C GLN A 96 -15.08 15.84 15.58
N THR A 97 -14.35 16.95 15.52
CA THR A 97 -13.81 17.40 14.23
C THR A 97 -12.82 16.36 13.70
N LEU A 98 -12.67 16.25 12.39
CA LEU A 98 -11.70 15.32 11.81
C LEU A 98 -10.26 15.69 12.21
N GLY A 99 -9.95 16.98 12.33
CA GLY A 99 -8.63 17.47 12.76
C GLY A 99 -8.29 17.05 14.19
N ASP A 100 -9.23 17.19 15.14
CA ASP A 100 -9.01 16.74 16.52
C ASP A 100 -8.78 15.22 16.58
N PHE A 101 -9.58 14.45 15.83
CA PHE A 101 -9.44 12.99 15.79
C PHE A 101 -8.09 12.55 15.22
N ILE A 102 -7.64 13.18 14.13
CA ILE A 102 -6.33 12.93 13.51
C ILE A 102 -5.20 13.27 14.48
N SER A 103 -5.29 14.42 15.17
CA SER A 103 -4.30 14.80 16.17
C SER A 103 -4.19 13.75 17.28
N ASP A 104 -5.32 13.33 17.85
CA ASP A 104 -5.35 12.28 18.87
C ASP A 104 -4.73 10.97 18.35
N GLU A 105 -5.05 10.56 17.12
CA GLU A 105 -4.52 9.34 16.51
C GLU A 105 -3.00 9.40 16.27
N LEU A 106 -2.50 10.52 15.75
CA LEU A 106 -1.07 10.76 15.53
C LEU A 106 -0.27 10.59 16.82
N TYR A 107 -0.72 11.22 17.92
CA TYR A 107 -0.03 11.14 19.21
C TYR A 107 -0.24 9.78 19.91
N ALA A 108 -1.38 9.13 19.73
CA ALA A 108 -1.65 7.84 20.35
C ALA A 108 -0.91 6.68 19.64
N ARG A 109 -0.57 6.82 18.35
CA ARG A 109 0.05 5.77 17.53
C ARG A 109 1.35 6.22 16.86
N TYR A 110 1.26 7.03 15.82
CA TYR A 110 2.36 7.23 14.89
C TYR A 110 3.52 8.04 15.46
N PHE A 111 3.31 8.80 16.53
CA PHE A 111 4.35 9.49 17.31
C PHE A 111 4.56 8.85 18.69
N ASN A 112 3.90 7.73 18.98
CA ASN A 112 3.99 7.02 20.25
C ASN A 112 5.14 5.99 20.20
N PRO A 113 6.17 6.14 21.06
CA PRO A 113 7.28 5.18 21.14
C PRO A 113 6.83 3.73 21.38
N GLU A 114 5.74 3.51 22.13
CA GLU A 114 5.24 2.16 22.43
C GLU A 114 4.66 1.48 21.18
N TRP A 115 3.98 2.25 20.31
CA TRP A 115 3.50 1.72 19.04
C TRP A 115 4.65 1.47 18.08
N ILE A 116 5.62 2.39 18.02
CA ILE A 116 6.83 2.25 17.21
C ILE A 116 7.61 1.01 17.63
N GLU A 117 7.90 0.81 18.91
CA GLU A 117 8.58 -0.38 19.44
C GLU A 117 7.78 -1.66 19.12
N GLY A 118 6.45 -1.59 19.28
CA GLY A 118 5.54 -2.68 18.88
C GLY A 118 5.72 -3.09 17.42
N MET A 119 5.74 -2.13 16.50
CA MET A 119 6.01 -2.39 15.07
C MET A 119 7.44 -2.90 14.86
N GLN A 120 8.42 -2.36 15.59
CA GLN A 120 9.82 -2.76 15.42
C GLN A 120 10.05 -4.26 15.72
N ASN A 121 9.27 -4.82 16.63
CA ASN A 121 9.27 -6.26 16.96
C ASN A 121 8.78 -7.16 15.81
N HIS A 122 8.24 -6.58 14.73
CA HIS A 122 7.72 -7.28 13.56
C HIS A 122 8.49 -7.01 12.26
N GLY A 123 9.70 -6.42 12.34
CA GLY A 123 10.64 -6.30 11.21
C GLY A 123 9.99 -5.74 9.95
N TYR A 124 10.03 -6.53 8.86
CA TYR A 124 9.48 -6.16 7.55
C TYR A 124 8.03 -5.67 7.61
N ALA A 125 7.17 -6.38 8.35
CA ALA A 125 5.75 -6.05 8.46
C ALA A 125 5.53 -4.77 9.25
N GLY A 126 6.28 -4.56 10.34
CA GLY A 126 6.23 -3.31 11.09
C GLY A 126 6.65 -2.10 10.26
N ALA A 127 7.71 -2.24 9.47
CA ALA A 127 8.16 -1.19 8.55
C ALA A 127 7.11 -0.88 7.47
N ARG A 128 6.39 -1.91 6.99
CA ARG A 128 5.28 -1.74 6.05
C ARG A 128 4.14 -0.91 6.67
N GLU A 129 3.72 -1.20 7.89
CA GLU A 129 2.65 -0.43 8.56
C GLU A 129 3.08 1.03 8.83
N MET A 130 4.34 1.25 9.21
CA MET A 130 4.93 2.60 9.31
C MET A 130 4.92 3.34 7.97
N LYS A 131 5.19 2.63 6.87
CA LYS A 131 5.12 3.23 5.54
C LYS A 131 3.67 3.51 5.12
N ASP A 132 2.71 2.65 5.45
CA ASP A 132 1.33 2.79 5.01
C ASP A 132 0.62 4.00 5.66
N PHE A 133 0.91 4.34 6.93
CA PHE A 133 0.33 5.55 7.51
C PHE A 133 0.82 6.83 6.81
N VAL A 134 2.11 6.89 6.41
CA VAL A 134 2.67 8.04 5.67
C VAL A 134 1.94 8.22 4.34
N GLU A 135 1.56 7.11 3.71
CA GLU A 135 0.80 7.13 2.47
C GLU A 135 -0.62 7.67 2.66
N ASN A 136 -1.29 7.23 3.72
CA ASN A 136 -2.67 7.60 4.02
C ASN A 136 -2.77 9.04 4.55
N LEU A 137 -1.76 9.51 5.29
CA LEU A 137 -1.64 10.90 5.73
C LEU A 137 -1.64 11.86 4.54
N TRP A 138 -0.90 11.52 3.48
CA TRP A 138 -0.95 12.27 2.22
C TRP A 138 -2.31 12.21 1.55
N GLY A 139 -2.96 11.04 1.51
CA GLY A 139 -4.31 10.90 0.97
C GLY A 139 -5.30 11.83 1.67
N LEU A 140 -5.26 11.88 3.01
CA LEU A 140 -6.06 12.79 3.82
C LEU A 140 -5.78 14.26 3.47
N GLN A 141 -4.50 14.66 3.44
CA GLN A 141 -4.12 16.03 3.12
C GLN A 141 -4.56 16.47 1.72
N VAL A 142 -4.39 15.63 0.70
CA VAL A 142 -4.84 15.95 -0.67
C VAL A 142 -6.34 16.22 -0.70
N THR A 143 -7.11 15.41 0.04
CA THR A 143 -8.56 15.50 0.05
C THR A 143 -9.13 16.58 0.97
N ASN A 144 -8.30 17.12 1.86
CA ASN A 144 -8.61 18.26 2.73
C ASN A 144 -7.28 18.98 3.09
N PRO A 145 -6.82 19.94 2.27
CA PRO A 145 -5.49 20.55 2.40
C PRO A 145 -5.22 21.22 3.75
N GLU A 146 -6.25 21.79 4.37
CA GLU A 146 -6.12 22.49 5.67
C GLU A 146 -5.97 21.55 6.87
N LEU A 147 -6.20 20.25 6.68
CA LEU A 147 -6.28 19.27 7.75
C LEU A 147 -4.91 18.90 8.34
N ILE A 148 -3.88 18.90 7.50
CA ILE A 148 -2.52 18.46 7.87
C ILE A 148 -1.57 19.66 7.76
N PRO A 149 -1.28 20.37 8.87
CA PRO A 149 -0.33 21.47 8.89
C PRO A 149 1.13 20.98 8.83
N ASP A 150 2.06 21.85 8.41
CA ASP A 150 3.48 21.54 8.21
C ASP A 150 4.13 20.78 9.37
N TRP A 151 3.83 21.19 10.61
CA TRP A 151 4.42 20.57 11.80
C TRP A 151 4.17 19.06 11.90
N VAL A 152 3.09 18.55 11.29
CA VAL A 152 2.80 17.12 11.25
C VAL A 152 3.85 16.41 10.39
N TRP A 153 4.16 16.93 9.21
CA TRP A 153 5.20 16.39 8.32
C TRP A 153 6.59 16.56 8.91
N ASP A 154 6.88 17.70 9.54
CA ASP A 154 8.11 17.89 10.30
C ASP A 154 8.24 16.83 11.39
N ARG A 155 7.14 16.51 12.09
CA ARG A 155 7.15 15.48 13.14
C ARG A 155 7.33 14.07 12.57
N VAL A 156 6.78 13.77 11.39
CA VAL A 156 7.04 12.51 10.67
C VAL A 156 8.52 12.42 10.29
N TYR A 157 9.09 13.49 9.73
CA TYR A 157 10.52 13.58 9.42
C TYR A 157 11.39 13.32 10.65
N GLU A 158 11.13 14.04 11.74
CA GLU A 158 11.91 13.94 12.97
C GLU A 158 11.83 12.55 13.60
N THR A 159 10.66 11.92 13.55
CA THR A 159 10.42 10.63 14.18
C THR A 159 11.05 9.49 13.38
N TYR A 160 10.86 9.47 12.05
CA TYR A 160 11.16 8.31 11.22
C TYR A 160 12.45 8.43 10.41
N ILE A 161 12.89 9.65 10.07
CA ILE A 161 14.02 9.88 9.17
C ILE A 161 15.21 10.52 9.90
N ASN A 162 14.97 11.61 10.65
CA ASN A 162 16.05 12.34 11.34
C ASN A 162 16.49 11.68 12.66
N ASN A 163 15.71 10.75 13.20
CA ASN A 163 16.12 9.94 14.35
C ASN A 163 17.09 8.84 13.88
N PRO A 164 18.37 8.85 14.31
CA PRO A 164 19.37 7.90 13.84
C PRO A 164 19.03 6.44 14.16
N GLU A 165 18.42 6.17 15.33
CA GLU A 165 18.05 4.80 15.72
C GLU A 165 16.89 4.27 14.87
N MET A 166 15.88 5.11 14.63
CA MET A 166 14.72 4.76 13.82
C MET A 166 15.09 4.60 12.34
N SER A 167 15.88 5.53 11.81
CA SER A 167 16.37 5.50 10.42
C SER A 167 17.22 4.27 10.16
N GLU A 168 18.17 3.96 11.04
CA GLU A 168 19.00 2.76 10.93
C GLU A 168 18.15 1.48 11.03
N TRP A 169 17.18 1.45 11.95
CA TRP A 169 16.26 0.31 12.04
C TRP A 169 15.45 0.13 10.75
N LEU A 170 14.90 1.20 10.17
CA LEU A 170 14.14 1.12 8.91
C LEU A 170 15.01 0.59 7.76
N LYS A 171 16.26 1.07 7.65
CA LYS A 171 17.24 0.59 6.65
C LYS A 171 17.54 -0.90 6.83
N GLN A 172 17.61 -1.39 8.07
CA GLN A 172 17.96 -2.78 8.40
C GLN A 172 16.78 -3.74 8.56
N SER A 173 15.53 -3.24 8.61
CA SER A 173 14.29 -4.00 8.92
C SER A 173 13.91 -5.11 7.92
N GLU A 174 14.83 -5.50 7.04
CA GLU A 174 14.60 -6.31 5.82
C GLU A 174 13.64 -5.64 4.82
N ASN A 175 13.22 -4.40 5.08
CA ASN A 175 12.31 -3.61 4.24
C ASN A 175 12.84 -2.19 3.99
N SER A 176 14.05 -2.08 3.45
CA SER A 176 14.61 -0.80 3.00
C SER A 176 13.74 -0.09 1.96
N PHE A 177 12.85 -0.82 1.28
CA PHE A 177 11.85 -0.25 0.36
C PHE A 177 10.74 0.53 1.06
N ALA A 178 10.37 0.16 2.29
CA ALA A 178 9.46 0.96 3.11
C ALA A 178 10.08 2.32 3.44
N TYR A 179 11.37 2.33 3.83
CA TYR A 179 12.13 3.57 4.07
C TYR A 179 12.16 4.48 2.83
N GLN A 180 12.50 3.91 1.66
CA GLN A 180 12.48 4.64 0.39
C GLN A 180 11.09 5.20 0.07
N SER A 181 10.03 4.41 0.29
CA SER A 181 8.66 4.84 0.05
C SER A 181 8.24 6.00 0.95
N MET A 182 8.60 5.99 2.23
CA MET A 182 8.30 7.08 3.16
C MET A 182 8.99 8.38 2.71
N ILE A 183 10.29 8.31 2.38
CA ILE A 183 11.05 9.48 1.91
C ILE A 183 10.50 9.98 0.58
N ALA A 184 10.23 9.09 -0.39
CA ALA A 184 9.66 9.46 -1.68
C ALA A 184 8.31 10.18 -1.51
N ARG A 185 7.48 9.71 -0.57
CA ARG A 185 6.21 10.37 -0.27
C ARG A 185 6.42 11.76 0.32
N MET A 186 7.31 11.90 1.30
CA MET A 186 7.63 13.21 1.90
C MET A 186 8.19 14.21 0.88
N LEU A 187 9.08 13.76 -0.01
CA LEU A 187 9.59 14.58 -1.11
C LEU A 187 8.48 14.97 -2.11
N GLU A 188 7.55 14.07 -2.38
CA GLU A 188 6.39 14.35 -3.25
C GLU A 188 5.43 15.37 -2.60
N VAL A 189 5.20 15.29 -1.29
CA VAL A 189 4.38 16.26 -0.55
C VAL A 189 5.01 17.64 -0.64
N ASN A 190 6.32 17.77 -0.40
CA ASN A 190 7.04 19.03 -0.54
C ASN A 190 7.05 19.56 -1.99
N ARG A 191 7.11 18.67 -2.99
CA ARG A 191 7.12 19.05 -4.40
C ARG A 191 5.77 19.59 -4.87
N LYS A 192 4.67 19.12 -4.28
CA LYS A 192 3.31 19.43 -4.73
C LYS A 192 2.73 20.67 -4.04
N VAL A 193 1.83 21.32 -4.77
CA VAL A 193 1.03 22.46 -4.30
C VAL A 193 -0.45 22.15 -4.45
N ASP A 194 -1.27 22.80 -3.63
CA ASP A 194 -2.73 22.71 -3.69
C ASP A 194 -3.32 23.53 -4.85
N ALA A 195 -4.65 23.58 -4.94
CA ALA A 195 -5.36 24.33 -5.98
C ALA A 195 -5.12 25.86 -5.94
N ASN A 196 -4.68 26.40 -4.80
CA ASN A 196 -4.34 27.82 -4.64
C ASN A 196 -2.87 28.09 -4.98
N GLY A 197 -2.06 27.04 -5.17
CA GLY A 197 -0.62 27.12 -5.39
C GLY A 197 0.19 27.18 -4.10
N ASP A 198 -0.43 26.91 -2.95
CA ASP A 198 0.25 26.83 -1.66
C ASP A 198 0.87 25.43 -1.50
N PRO A 199 2.10 25.31 -0.95
CA PRO A 199 2.73 24.02 -0.75
C PRO A 199 1.94 23.16 0.24
N TYR A 200 1.88 21.85 -0.01
CA TYR A 200 1.31 20.93 0.98
C TYR A 200 2.24 20.73 2.19
N TRP A 201 3.54 20.86 1.99
CA TRP A 201 4.51 20.91 3.08
C TRP A 201 5.65 21.83 2.66
N ASP A 202 5.88 22.89 3.44
CA ASP A 202 7.00 23.84 3.23
C ASP A 202 8.19 23.46 4.13
N ALA A 203 8.87 22.37 3.78
CA ALA A 203 10.02 21.90 4.54
C ALA A 203 11.24 22.81 4.32
N ASP A 204 12.10 22.93 5.33
CA ASP A 204 13.34 23.67 5.18
C ASP A 204 14.35 22.95 4.25
N GLU A 205 15.32 23.71 3.73
CA GLU A 205 16.32 23.20 2.78
C GLU A 205 17.17 22.06 3.36
N GLU A 206 17.49 22.07 4.65
CA GLU A 206 18.29 21.03 5.30
C GLU A 206 17.51 19.71 5.37
N THR A 207 16.22 19.79 5.69
CA THR A 207 15.29 18.66 5.67
C THR A 207 15.21 18.04 4.28
N ILE A 208 15.03 18.85 3.23
CA ILE A 208 14.95 18.34 1.85
C ILE A 208 16.28 17.74 1.39
N ASN A 209 17.40 18.38 1.69
CA ASN A 209 18.73 17.85 1.36
C ASN A 209 18.97 16.49 2.03
N THR A 210 18.56 16.34 3.29
CA THR A 210 18.66 15.09 4.03
C THR A 210 17.80 14.00 3.39
N LEU A 211 16.53 14.29 3.09
CA LEU A 211 15.64 13.35 2.41
C LEU A 211 16.19 12.90 1.05
N VAL A 212 16.70 13.83 0.23
CA VAL A 212 17.30 13.49 -1.07
C VAL A 212 18.53 12.61 -0.91
N SER A 213 19.42 12.92 0.04
CA SER A 213 20.61 12.11 0.31
C SER A 213 20.25 10.70 0.76
N GLU A 214 19.36 10.59 1.75
CA GLU A 214 18.91 9.31 2.31
C GLU A 214 18.20 8.43 1.28
N TYR A 215 17.37 9.04 0.42
CA TYR A 215 16.73 8.33 -0.68
C TYR A 215 17.74 7.81 -1.70
N ALA A 216 18.66 8.68 -2.14
CA ALA A 216 19.65 8.34 -3.16
C ALA A 216 20.61 7.25 -2.67
N GLU A 217 21.09 7.35 -1.43
CA GLU A 217 21.93 6.34 -0.79
C GLU A 217 21.20 5.01 -0.65
N SER A 218 19.96 5.00 -0.14
CA SER A 218 19.19 3.77 0.00
C SER A 218 18.93 3.09 -1.36
N VAL A 219 18.61 3.86 -2.40
CA VAL A 219 18.43 3.31 -3.77
C VAL A 219 19.75 2.79 -4.34
N ALA A 220 20.84 3.51 -4.10
CA ALA A 220 22.16 3.12 -4.54
C ALA A 220 22.60 1.82 -3.86
N GLU A 221 22.34 1.63 -2.57
CA GLU A 221 22.76 0.47 -1.80
C GLU A 221 21.85 -0.75 -1.97
N ASN A 222 20.53 -0.54 -1.91
CA ASN A 222 19.54 -1.60 -1.77
C ASN A 222 18.72 -1.86 -3.04
N GLY A 223 18.96 -1.09 -4.11
CA GLY A 223 18.07 -1.07 -5.28
C GLY A 223 16.86 -0.15 -5.06
N ALA A 224 16.07 0.08 -6.10
CA ALA A 224 14.90 0.96 -6.00
C ALA A 224 13.62 0.18 -5.67
N ALA A 225 12.94 0.61 -4.62
CA ALA A 225 11.53 0.33 -4.41
C ALA A 225 10.76 0.75 -5.66
N CYS A 226 9.97 -0.15 -6.24
CA CYS A 226 9.27 0.14 -7.48
C CYS A 226 7.76 0.00 -7.30
N CYS A 227 7.10 1.14 -7.12
CA CYS A 227 5.65 1.28 -7.06
C CYS A 227 5.23 2.63 -7.68
N HIS A 228 3.93 2.94 -7.61
CA HIS A 228 3.33 4.09 -8.29
C HIS A 228 3.90 5.46 -7.88
N HIS A 229 4.42 5.62 -6.66
CA HIS A 229 4.96 6.89 -6.16
C HIS A 229 6.48 6.91 -5.98
N THR A 230 7.19 5.84 -6.36
CA THR A 230 8.66 5.78 -6.39
C THR A 230 9.16 5.73 -7.84
N CYS A 231 9.64 4.57 -8.33
CA CYS A 231 10.09 4.38 -9.71
C CYS A 231 9.03 4.77 -10.76
N GLY A 232 7.74 4.61 -10.41
CA GLY A 232 6.59 4.90 -11.26
C GLY A 232 6.20 6.37 -11.30
N ASN A 233 6.90 7.23 -10.54
CA ASN A 233 6.70 8.67 -10.52
C ASN A 233 7.88 9.39 -11.20
N PRO A 234 7.84 9.57 -12.54
CA PRO A 234 8.93 10.21 -13.27
C PRO A 234 9.15 11.68 -12.90
N LEU A 235 8.10 12.38 -12.44
CA LEU A 235 8.20 13.79 -12.03
C LEU A 235 8.97 13.93 -10.71
N LEU A 236 8.72 13.01 -9.77
CA LEU A 236 9.50 12.94 -8.53
C LEU A 236 10.96 12.56 -8.82
N ASP A 237 11.20 11.59 -9.71
CA ASP A 237 12.56 11.22 -10.12
C ASP A 237 13.32 12.40 -10.76
N GLU A 238 12.67 13.19 -11.62
CA GLU A 238 13.27 14.40 -12.19
C GLU A 238 13.60 15.44 -11.10
N TYR A 239 12.69 15.64 -10.14
CA TYR A 239 12.90 16.52 -8.99
C TYR A 239 14.12 16.09 -8.16
N ILE A 240 14.21 14.80 -7.82
CA ILE A 240 15.33 14.24 -7.06
C ILE A 240 16.64 14.37 -7.83
N GLN A 241 16.65 14.12 -9.14
CA GLN A 241 17.84 14.32 -9.98
C GLN A 241 18.28 15.79 -10.05
N GLY A 242 17.34 16.73 -10.11
CA GLY A 242 17.62 18.15 -10.00
C GLY A 242 18.33 18.48 -8.69
N MET A 243 17.82 17.98 -7.56
CA MET A 243 18.42 18.18 -6.25
C MET A 243 19.81 17.55 -6.13
N MET A 244 19.98 16.28 -6.54
CA MET A 244 21.30 15.62 -6.50
C MET A 244 22.38 16.32 -7.33
N SER A 245 22.01 17.16 -8.31
CA SER A 245 22.97 17.94 -9.10
C SER A 245 23.59 19.11 -8.33
N VAL A 246 23.02 19.48 -7.18
CA VAL A 246 23.54 20.54 -6.31
C VAL A 246 24.76 20.01 -5.52
N PRO A 247 25.92 20.70 -5.59
CA PRO A 247 27.12 20.26 -4.88
C PRO A 247 26.92 20.15 -3.37
N GLY A 248 27.28 18.99 -2.80
CA GLY A 248 27.27 18.76 -1.35
C GLY A 248 26.03 18.04 -0.82
N ILE A 249 24.99 17.83 -1.64
CA ILE A 249 23.84 17.00 -1.25
C ILE A 249 24.17 15.53 -1.37
N VAL A 250 24.58 15.08 -2.57
CA VAL A 250 24.92 13.68 -2.84
C VAL A 250 26.29 13.61 -3.51
N SER A 251 27.09 12.58 -3.17
CA SER A 251 28.36 12.35 -3.86
C SER A 251 28.14 11.90 -5.31
N GLU A 252 29.06 12.24 -6.21
CA GLU A 252 28.93 11.85 -7.63
C GLU A 252 28.83 10.33 -7.81
N GLU A 253 29.52 9.56 -6.96
CA GLU A 253 29.45 8.09 -6.95
C GLU A 253 28.04 7.58 -6.66
N ILE A 254 27.40 8.10 -5.61
CA ILE A 254 26.02 7.72 -5.24
C ILE A 254 25.04 8.19 -6.32
N ALA A 255 25.19 9.40 -6.85
CA ALA A 255 24.34 9.92 -7.91
C ALA A 255 24.43 9.07 -9.20
N ASP A 256 25.64 8.64 -9.58
CA ASP A 256 25.84 7.73 -10.71
C ASP A 256 25.19 6.36 -10.47
N LYS A 257 25.37 5.79 -9.26
CA LYS A 257 24.78 4.50 -8.89
C LYS A 257 23.26 4.58 -8.87
N TYR A 258 22.68 5.64 -8.31
CA TYR A 258 21.25 5.92 -8.35
C TYR A 258 20.72 5.95 -9.79
N ARG A 259 21.32 6.77 -10.66
CA ARG A 259 20.89 6.91 -12.06
C ARG A 259 20.91 5.58 -12.79
N LYS A 260 21.96 4.77 -12.55
CA LYS A 260 22.07 3.42 -13.11
C LYS A 260 20.96 2.51 -12.58
N THR A 261 20.74 2.44 -11.27
CA THR A 261 19.70 1.62 -10.65
C THR A 261 18.31 1.99 -11.18
N MET A 262 17.96 3.28 -11.21
CA MET A 262 16.67 3.75 -11.71
C MET A 262 16.47 3.44 -13.20
N ALA A 263 17.53 3.56 -14.02
CA ALA A 263 17.46 3.19 -15.43
C ALA A 263 17.28 1.68 -15.65
N GLU A 264 17.85 0.84 -14.80
CA GLU A 264 17.67 -0.62 -14.87
C GLU A 264 16.24 -1.03 -14.49
N VAL A 265 15.69 -0.44 -13.43
CA VAL A 265 14.32 -0.71 -12.97
C VAL A 265 13.29 -0.28 -14.02
N LYS A 266 13.43 0.92 -14.61
CA LYS A 266 12.55 1.38 -15.71
C LYS A 266 12.55 0.45 -16.92
N LYS A 267 13.70 -0.16 -17.25
CA LYS A 267 13.79 -1.12 -18.37
C LYS A 267 13.07 -2.43 -18.09
N ARG A 268 13.05 -2.90 -16.84
CA ARG A 268 12.33 -4.12 -16.45
C ARG A 268 10.81 -3.93 -16.52
N GLU A 269 10.33 -2.73 -16.23
CA GLU A 269 8.90 -2.36 -16.28
C GLU A 269 8.37 -2.08 -17.70
N THR A 270 9.24 -1.99 -18.71
CA THR A 270 8.81 -1.84 -20.10
C THR A 270 8.73 -3.23 -20.75
N PRO A 271 7.54 -3.79 -21.04
CA PRO A 271 7.48 -5.07 -21.74
C PRO A 271 8.15 -4.94 -23.10
N ALA A 272 9.03 -5.89 -23.43
CA ALA A 272 9.26 -6.21 -24.82
C ALA A 272 7.93 -6.73 -25.38
N ASP A 273 7.37 -5.97 -26.33
CA ASP A 273 6.18 -6.32 -27.14
C ASP A 273 4.80 -6.07 -26.52
N THR A 274 4.43 -4.79 -26.39
CA THR A 274 3.03 -4.39 -26.60
C THR A 274 3.00 -3.31 -27.69
N THR A 275 2.84 -3.75 -28.93
CA THR A 275 2.47 -2.87 -30.04
C THR A 275 1.07 -2.33 -29.77
N VAL A 276 0.97 -1.19 -29.09
CA VAL A 276 -0.26 -0.40 -29.05
C VAL A 276 -0.39 0.30 -30.39
N THR A 277 -1.13 -0.32 -31.31
CA THR A 277 -1.68 0.41 -32.46
C THR A 277 -2.58 1.52 -31.93
N GLU A 278 -2.24 2.76 -32.27
CA GLU A 278 -3.09 3.94 -32.12
C GLU A 278 -4.42 3.75 -32.89
N GLU A 279 -5.42 3.14 -32.26
CA GLU A 279 -6.81 3.32 -32.67
C GLU A 279 -7.48 4.35 -31.76
N LYS A 280 -7.66 5.55 -32.30
CA LYS A 280 -8.52 6.61 -31.75
C LYS A 280 -9.92 6.04 -31.49
N ASN A 281 -10.24 5.71 -30.24
CA ASN A 281 -11.55 5.17 -29.89
C ASN A 281 -12.47 6.26 -29.35
N SER A 282 -13.07 7.01 -30.27
CA SER A 282 -14.18 7.94 -30.04
C SER A 282 -15.51 7.17 -29.96
N ASN A 283 -15.73 6.35 -28.92
CA ASN A 283 -16.92 5.47 -28.89
C ASN A 283 -17.51 5.13 -27.51
N TRP A 284 -17.49 6.04 -26.54
CA TRP A 284 -18.21 5.84 -25.25
C TRP A 284 -19.74 6.08 -25.34
N ARG A 285 -20.31 6.10 -26.55
CA ARG A 285 -21.76 6.28 -26.80
C ARG A 285 -22.40 5.04 -27.43
N ARG A 286 -22.26 3.85 -26.83
CA ARG A 286 -23.24 2.76 -27.05
C ARG A 286 -23.11 1.62 -26.04
N TYR A 287 -23.71 1.76 -24.87
CA TYR A 287 -24.20 0.60 -24.12
C TYR A 287 -25.59 0.93 -23.56
N GLN A 288 -26.56 0.90 -24.45
CA GLN A 288 -27.95 0.61 -24.08
C GLN A 288 -28.29 -0.77 -24.64
N ASP A 289 -28.85 -1.56 -23.74
CA ASP A 289 -29.63 -2.76 -23.96
C ASP A 289 -28.88 -4.05 -24.34
N LYS A 290 -28.65 -4.89 -23.32
CA LYS A 290 -28.75 -6.35 -23.42
C LYS A 290 -28.96 -6.97 -22.03
N GLN A 291 -30.21 -7.29 -21.77
CA GLN A 291 -30.65 -8.24 -20.76
C GLN A 291 -30.00 -9.62 -21.01
N SER A 292 -29.31 -10.16 -20.02
CA SER A 292 -28.98 -11.60 -19.92
C SER A 292 -28.61 -11.92 -18.47
N GLY A 293 -29.27 -12.93 -17.92
CA GLY A 293 -29.42 -13.15 -16.48
C GLY A 293 -28.13 -13.56 -15.75
N SER A 294 -28.00 -13.03 -14.53
CA SER A 294 -27.08 -13.53 -13.52
C SER A 294 -27.80 -14.63 -12.71
N GLY A 295 -27.15 -15.78 -12.59
CA GLY A 295 -27.61 -16.90 -11.77
C GLY A 295 -27.45 -16.59 -10.29
N ASN A 296 -28.54 -16.79 -9.55
CA ASN A 296 -28.62 -16.70 -8.09
C ASN A 296 -27.69 -17.70 -7.40
N GLU A 297 -27.09 -17.30 -6.29
CA GLU A 297 -27.23 -18.04 -5.04
C GLU A 297 -27.57 -17.07 -3.90
N THR A 298 -28.75 -17.27 -3.32
CA THR A 298 -29.26 -16.61 -2.11
C THR A 298 -29.31 -17.68 -1.03
N ILE A 299 -28.62 -17.48 0.09
CA ILE A 299 -28.97 -18.19 1.33
C ILE A 299 -29.96 -17.30 2.08
N ASP A 300 -31.17 -17.83 2.17
CA ASP A 300 -32.33 -17.29 2.87
C ASP A 300 -32.12 -17.38 4.38
N ALA A 301 -32.16 -16.25 5.08
CA ALA A 301 -32.39 -16.19 6.51
C ALA A 301 -33.25 -14.96 6.85
N ARG A 302 -34.56 -15.12 6.68
CA ARG A 302 -35.57 -14.27 7.32
C ARG A 302 -35.57 -14.46 8.85
N SER A 303 -35.23 -13.41 9.57
CA SER A 303 -35.83 -12.99 10.86
C SER A 303 -35.09 -11.71 11.28
N GLY A 304 -35.68 -10.57 11.58
CA GLY A 304 -36.89 -10.27 12.32
C GLY A 304 -36.52 -9.08 13.23
N PHE A 305 -37.35 -8.04 13.25
CA PHE A 305 -37.13 -6.81 14.04
C PHE A 305 -36.92 -7.11 15.54
N GLY A 306 -36.10 -6.28 16.20
CA GLY A 306 -35.60 -6.52 17.55
C GLY A 306 -36.63 -6.44 18.70
N THR A 307 -36.24 -7.03 19.82
CA THR A 307 -36.38 -6.59 21.23
C THR A 307 -35.99 -7.77 22.12
N ASN A 308 -34.90 -7.65 22.88
CA ASN A 308 -34.81 -7.93 24.34
C ASN A 308 -33.34 -8.10 24.77
N VAL A 309 -32.92 -7.21 25.65
CA VAL A 309 -31.76 -7.33 26.52
C VAL A 309 -32.23 -8.18 27.70
N ASP A 310 -31.56 -9.33 27.93
CA ASP A 310 -31.56 -10.17 29.14
C ASP A 310 -31.59 -11.67 28.78
N GLN A 311 -30.49 -12.19 28.24
CA GLN A 311 -30.17 -13.62 28.38
C GLN A 311 -28.67 -13.87 28.14
N ALA A 312 -27.98 -14.36 29.19
CA ALA A 312 -26.62 -14.86 29.07
C ALA A 312 -26.62 -16.19 28.30
N PRO A 313 -25.64 -16.47 27.41
CA PRO A 313 -25.59 -17.74 26.71
C PRO A 313 -25.17 -18.87 27.68
N GLU A 314 -25.96 -19.94 27.67
CA GLU A 314 -25.64 -21.21 28.34
C GLU A 314 -24.41 -21.89 27.70
N ALA A 315 -23.59 -22.49 28.56
CA ALA A 315 -22.41 -23.27 28.19
C ALA A 315 -22.82 -24.58 27.50
N ALA A 316 -22.22 -24.85 26.33
CA ALA A 316 -22.33 -26.14 25.66
C ALA A 316 -21.33 -27.14 26.26
N GLU A 317 -21.84 -28.27 26.75
CA GLU A 317 -21.09 -29.40 27.29
C GLU A 317 -20.34 -30.18 26.18
N GLY A 318 -19.06 -30.40 26.43
CA GLY A 318 -18.34 -31.68 26.38
C GLY A 318 -18.56 -32.66 25.22
N GLY A 319 -17.58 -32.71 24.31
CA GLY A 319 -17.24 -33.91 23.54
C GLY A 319 -15.74 -34.17 23.63
N GLU A 320 -15.33 -35.26 24.29
CA GLU A 320 -13.95 -35.73 24.39
C GLU A 320 -13.46 -36.31 23.04
N GLY A 321 -12.24 -35.94 22.62
CA GLY A 321 -11.59 -36.48 21.43
C GLY A 321 -10.13 -36.03 21.29
N GLU A 322 -9.22 -36.78 21.93
CA GLU A 322 -7.80 -37.05 21.61
C GLU A 322 -6.80 -35.91 21.32
N ASN A 323 -5.73 -35.91 22.13
CA ASN A 323 -4.48 -35.16 21.96
C ASN A 323 -3.84 -35.33 20.58
N LYS A 324 -3.53 -34.22 19.92
CA LYS A 324 -2.37 -34.05 19.03
C LYS A 324 -1.85 -32.62 19.12
N GLU A 325 -0.69 -32.45 19.72
CA GLU A 325 0.19 -31.31 19.46
C GLU A 325 0.69 -31.44 18.03
N GLU A 326 0.42 -30.46 17.17
CA GLU A 326 1.15 -30.29 15.92
C GLU A 326 1.31 -28.78 15.68
N SER A 327 2.57 -28.36 15.60
CA SER A 327 3.01 -26.99 15.37
C SER A 327 2.53 -26.50 14.01
N ASP A 328 1.74 -25.43 13.99
CA ASP A 328 1.35 -24.76 12.75
C ASP A 328 2.49 -23.81 12.30
N TYR A 329 3.55 -24.42 11.76
CA TYR A 329 4.61 -23.69 11.06
C TYR A 329 4.16 -23.51 9.61
N VAL A 330 3.88 -22.26 9.22
CA VAL A 330 3.56 -21.91 7.84
C VAL A 330 4.86 -21.63 7.10
N GLU A 331 5.22 -22.54 6.19
CA GLU A 331 6.39 -22.43 5.32
C GLU A 331 6.09 -21.42 4.19
N GLY A 332 6.85 -20.33 4.11
CA GLY A 332 6.72 -19.31 3.07
C GLY A 332 7.22 -19.82 1.72
N TYR A 333 6.52 -19.48 0.63
CA TYR A 333 6.96 -19.83 -0.71
C TYR A 333 8.14 -18.95 -1.14
N GLU A 334 9.27 -19.58 -1.47
CA GLU A 334 10.41 -18.95 -2.12
C GLU A 334 10.16 -18.90 -3.65
N MET A 335 10.23 -17.72 -4.24
CA MET A 335 10.24 -17.57 -5.71
C MET A 335 11.58 -18.08 -6.24
N GLN A 336 11.56 -19.21 -6.94
CA GLN A 336 12.70 -19.70 -7.70
C GLN A 336 12.66 -19.09 -9.11
N ASP A 337 13.80 -18.58 -9.58
CA ASP A 337 13.95 -18.11 -10.95
C ASP A 337 13.69 -19.26 -11.94
N GLU A 338 12.60 -19.18 -12.70
CA GLU A 338 12.40 -20.04 -13.86
C GLU A 338 13.39 -19.65 -14.97
N ILE A 339 14.46 -20.45 -15.11
CA ILE A 339 15.34 -20.40 -16.29
C ILE A 339 14.69 -21.25 -17.39
N ASP A 340 14.17 -20.58 -18.42
CA ASP A 340 13.67 -21.16 -19.67
C ASP A 340 14.84 -21.73 -20.51
N PRO A 341 14.95 -23.05 -20.77
CA PRO A 341 16.08 -23.63 -21.47
C PRO A 341 15.74 -23.92 -22.94
N GLU A 342 15.77 -22.90 -23.80
CA GLU A 342 15.95 -23.10 -25.25
C GLU A 342 17.04 -22.15 -25.80
N SER A 343 18.30 -22.51 -25.56
CA SER A 343 19.37 -22.33 -26.55
C SER A 343 20.55 -23.25 -26.20
N GLU A 344 20.65 -24.37 -26.91
CA GLU A 344 21.84 -25.23 -26.93
C GLU A 344 23.04 -24.44 -27.50
N ASP A 345 24.19 -24.39 -26.82
CA ASP A 345 25.34 -25.22 -27.21
C ASP A 345 26.54 -25.14 -26.23
N THR A 346 27.13 -26.31 -25.97
CA THR A 346 28.48 -26.58 -25.41
C THR A 346 28.76 -26.47 -23.89
N GLY A 347 28.40 -27.54 -23.17
CA GLY A 347 29.37 -28.33 -22.38
C GLY A 347 29.86 -27.82 -21.01
N SER A 348 29.15 -28.18 -19.94
CA SER A 348 29.77 -28.60 -18.67
C SER A 348 28.78 -29.37 -17.79
N PHE A 349 29.03 -30.65 -17.53
CA PHE A 349 28.24 -31.45 -16.57
C PHE A 349 28.66 -31.07 -15.14
N SER A 350 27.72 -30.54 -14.35
CA SER A 350 27.85 -30.41 -12.90
C SER A 350 27.20 -31.65 -12.26
N PHE A 351 28.02 -32.53 -11.68
CA PHE A 351 27.54 -33.62 -10.81
C PHE A 351 27.88 -33.27 -9.35
N SER A 352 26.89 -33.36 -8.47
CA SER A 352 27.08 -33.27 -7.03
C SER A 352 27.85 -34.49 -6.51
N GLY A 353 28.80 -34.27 -5.58
CA GLY A 353 29.63 -35.32 -4.99
C GLY A 353 28.86 -36.43 -4.25
N SER A 354 27.59 -36.19 -3.90
CA SER A 354 26.69 -37.19 -3.29
C SER A 354 26.15 -38.21 -4.31
N ASP A 355 25.98 -37.81 -5.57
CA ASP A 355 25.37 -38.66 -6.61
C ASP A 355 26.35 -39.70 -7.14
N ILE A 356 27.65 -39.37 -7.14
CA ILE A 356 28.74 -40.29 -7.51
C ILE A 356 28.88 -41.41 -6.47
N LEU A 357 28.73 -41.09 -5.18
CA LEU A 357 28.78 -42.07 -4.10
C LEU A 357 27.62 -43.07 -4.18
N GLY A 358 26.41 -42.60 -4.47
CA GLY A 358 25.25 -43.48 -4.69
C GLY A 358 25.46 -44.45 -5.86
N LEU A 359 25.98 -43.95 -6.99
CA LEU A 359 26.21 -44.76 -8.18
C LEU A 359 27.31 -45.83 -7.98
N VAL A 360 28.38 -45.50 -7.25
CA VAL A 360 29.44 -46.46 -6.90
C VAL A 360 28.91 -47.57 -5.99
N ILE A 361 28.06 -47.24 -5.01
CA ILE A 361 27.45 -48.23 -4.12
C ILE A 361 26.56 -49.20 -4.91
N VAL A 362 25.74 -48.69 -5.84
CA VAL A 362 24.87 -49.53 -6.68
C VAL A 362 25.70 -50.46 -7.56
N ILE A 363 26.78 -49.97 -8.19
CA ILE A 363 27.68 -50.81 -9.00
C ILE A 363 28.35 -51.90 -8.15
N LEU A 364 28.77 -51.59 -6.92
CA LEU A 364 29.35 -52.59 -6.01
C LEU A 364 28.34 -53.65 -5.59
N ILE A 365 27.08 -53.27 -5.32
CA ILE A 365 26.01 -54.21 -4.98
C ILE A 365 25.69 -55.12 -6.17
N VAL A 366 25.53 -54.56 -7.37
CA VAL A 366 25.27 -55.34 -8.59
C VAL A 366 26.45 -56.26 -8.92
N GLY A 367 27.68 -55.79 -8.74
CA GLY A 367 28.89 -56.60 -8.90
C GLY A 367 28.95 -57.78 -7.90
N ALA A 368 28.60 -57.54 -6.64
CA ALA A 368 28.52 -58.59 -5.62
C ALA A 368 27.43 -59.62 -5.94
N ILE A 369 26.26 -59.19 -6.42
CA ILE A 369 25.17 -60.07 -6.87
C ILE A 369 25.62 -60.90 -8.07
N TYR A 370 26.26 -60.30 -9.07
CA TYR A 370 26.75 -61.00 -10.26
C TYR A 370 27.84 -62.04 -9.94
N ILE A 371 28.80 -61.70 -9.07
CA ILE A 371 29.82 -62.65 -8.59
C ILE A 371 29.17 -63.78 -7.77
N GLY A 372 28.14 -63.46 -6.96
CA GLY A 372 27.35 -64.44 -6.22
C GLY A 372 26.62 -65.44 -7.12
N PHE A 373 26.02 -64.96 -8.22
CA PHE A 373 25.38 -65.83 -9.21
C PHE A 373 26.39 -66.68 -9.99
N ARG A 374 27.56 -66.12 -10.36
CA ARG A 374 28.60 -66.84 -11.11
C ARG A 374 29.31 -67.93 -10.30
N ARG A 375 29.42 -67.78 -8.97
CA ARG A 375 29.95 -68.81 -8.06
C ARG A 375 28.96 -69.93 -7.72
N ARG A 376 27.67 -69.78 -8.05
CA ARG A 376 26.64 -70.83 -7.87
C ARG A 376 26.37 -71.66 -9.13
N SER A 377 26.94 -71.27 -10.27
CA SER A 377 26.80 -71.97 -11.56
C SER A 377 28.14 -72.52 -12.12
N SER A 378 29.14 -72.77 -11.25
CA SER A 378 30.40 -73.43 -11.58
C SER A 378 30.63 -74.62 -10.65
#